data_AF-I4K7U2-F1
#
_entry.id   AF-I4K7U2-F1
#
_cell.length_a   1.000
_cell.length_b   1.000
_cell.length_c   1.000
_cell.angle_alpha   90.00
_cell.angle_beta   90.00
_cell.angle_gamma   90.00
#
_symmetry.space_group_name_H-M   'P 1'
#
loop_
_entity.id
_entity.type
_entity.pdbx_description
1 polymer ?
#
loop_
_entity_poly.entity_id
_entity_poly.type
_entity_poly.pdbx_seq_one_letter_code
_entity_poly.pdbx_strand_id
1 'polypeptide(L)'
;MKHVRLIRHGESAANAGEATLDHATITLTPKGVEQAQLVALSFNHAPALIVASPFTRAHSTAMATAAVFPHIPFETWPIQEFTYLEPARCTGTTVADRREWVEAYWAKADPRFRDGEGAESFLDFIARAQSFLECLAEHPAQDIVAYSHGQFINAVAWLIERKPLGIDDGAMVDWREYEIANHVPNCDGYLLSKDPNEAGWRVSRSAPEEPRMDAIWRVPGRAYQVARDTERLLIEERAEALSVAGYPLPGDDPAMYAEQRLKEARTAVCSSKVDSASENTAAELSAREVSQVLREAIFGRSVMSKVGHESWDEIYSGHFQINVDDWQISIYNDCDQLDYCEECVSPDGRRWSFDAGDRFGTDPIALLSTWEHQTLERLLKAL
;
A
#
# COMPACT_ATOMS: atom_id res chain seq x y z
N MET A 1 -17.15 -4.71 -27.51
CA MET A 1 -16.06 -3.91 -26.93
C MET A 1 -15.46 -4.75 -25.82
N LYS A 2 -14.15 -4.90 -25.80
CA LYS A 2 -13.44 -5.67 -24.78
C LYS A 2 -12.96 -4.74 -23.68
N HIS A 3 -13.15 -5.14 -22.43
CA HIS A 3 -12.75 -4.43 -21.23
C HIS A 3 -11.84 -5.30 -20.38
N VAL A 4 -10.76 -4.70 -19.88
CA VAL A 4 -9.82 -5.38 -18.99
C VAL A 4 -9.53 -4.48 -17.81
N ARG A 5 -9.88 -4.90 -16.60
CA ARG A 5 -9.46 -4.23 -15.37
C ARG A 5 -8.13 -4.83 -14.92
N LEU A 6 -7.07 -4.06 -15.00
CA LEU A 6 -5.72 -4.46 -14.64
C LEU A 6 -5.38 -3.88 -13.27
N ILE A 7 -5.16 -4.73 -12.27
CA ILE A 7 -5.11 -4.37 -10.85
C ILE A 7 -3.76 -4.80 -10.26
N ARG A 8 -3.08 -3.89 -9.55
CA ARG A 8 -1.89 -4.21 -8.74
C ARG A 8 -2.31 -5.03 -7.53
N HIS A 9 -1.51 -6.01 -7.16
CA HIS A 9 -1.69 -6.75 -5.92
C HIS A 9 -1.82 -5.84 -4.68
N GLY A 10 -2.47 -6.35 -3.64
CA GLY A 10 -2.54 -5.70 -2.33
C GLY A 10 -1.16 -5.54 -1.69
N GLU A 11 -1.05 -4.74 -0.64
CA GLU A 11 0.20 -4.52 0.08
C GLU A 11 0.89 -5.85 0.45
N SER A 12 2.17 -5.93 0.13
CA SER A 12 3.01 -7.11 0.42
C SER A 12 4.07 -6.77 1.46
N ALA A 13 4.67 -7.78 2.08
CA ALA A 13 5.74 -7.58 3.06
C ALA A 13 6.85 -6.66 2.54
N ALA A 14 7.22 -6.78 1.26
CA ALA A 14 8.21 -5.90 0.62
C ALA A 14 7.76 -4.44 0.51
N ASN A 15 6.46 -4.19 0.32
CA ASN A 15 5.93 -2.82 0.30
C ASN A 15 5.89 -2.21 1.69
N ALA A 16 5.73 -3.04 2.72
CA ALA A 16 5.84 -2.62 4.12
C ALA A 16 7.31 -2.49 4.61
N GLY A 17 8.28 -2.52 3.69
CA GLY A 17 9.71 -2.36 4.01
C GLY A 17 10.41 -3.63 4.52
N GLU A 18 9.74 -4.77 4.58
CA GLU A 18 10.36 -6.00 5.10
C GLU A 18 11.39 -6.59 4.13
N ALA A 19 12.43 -7.21 4.70
CA ALA A 19 13.42 -7.98 3.95
C ALA A 19 12.76 -9.21 3.31
N THR A 20 13.13 -9.51 2.06
CA THR A 20 12.52 -10.61 1.32
C THR A 20 13.52 -11.67 0.92
N LEU A 21 13.14 -12.94 1.11
CA LEU A 21 13.99 -14.09 0.77
C LEU A 21 13.92 -14.43 -0.71
N ASP A 22 12.71 -14.42 -1.27
CA ASP A 22 12.44 -14.68 -2.67
C ASP A 22 11.30 -13.76 -3.16
N HIS A 23 11.62 -13.01 -4.21
CA HIS A 23 10.72 -12.06 -4.86
C HIS A 23 9.41 -12.68 -5.39
N ALA A 24 9.40 -13.95 -5.77
CA ALA A 24 8.23 -14.61 -6.33
C ALA A 24 7.20 -15.02 -5.26
N THR A 25 7.68 -15.33 -4.05
CA THR A 25 6.89 -15.92 -2.96
C THR A 25 6.50 -14.92 -1.86
N ILE A 26 6.80 -13.63 -2.05
CA ILE A 26 6.40 -12.56 -1.12
C ILE A 26 4.88 -12.60 -0.91
N THR A 27 4.46 -12.69 0.35
CA THR A 27 3.06 -12.75 0.77
C THR A 27 2.46 -11.36 0.97
N LEU A 28 1.13 -11.29 0.96
CA LEU A 28 0.39 -10.10 1.38
C LEU A 28 0.55 -9.87 2.89
N THR A 29 0.53 -8.60 3.31
CA THR A 29 0.34 -8.22 4.71
C THR A 29 -1.14 -8.40 5.09
N PRO A 30 -1.51 -8.34 6.39
CA PRO A 30 -2.92 -8.29 6.79
C PRO A 30 -3.70 -7.17 6.07
N LYS A 31 -3.10 -5.98 5.94
CA LYS A 31 -3.66 -4.85 5.18
C LYS A 31 -3.83 -5.21 3.70
N GLY A 32 -2.86 -5.88 3.08
CA GLY A 32 -2.98 -6.37 1.71
C GLY A 32 -4.10 -7.39 1.49
N VAL A 33 -4.38 -8.22 2.49
CA VAL A 33 -5.53 -9.15 2.48
C VAL A 33 -6.85 -8.39 2.55
N GLU A 34 -6.96 -7.40 3.43
CA GLU A 34 -8.15 -6.54 3.52
C GLU A 34 -8.39 -5.76 2.21
N GLN A 35 -7.33 -5.17 1.63
CA GLN A 35 -7.40 -4.50 0.33
C GLN A 35 -7.90 -5.45 -0.77
N ALA A 36 -7.39 -6.68 -0.81
CA ALA A 36 -7.83 -7.68 -1.79
C ALA A 36 -9.31 -8.03 -1.64
N GLN A 37 -9.82 -8.12 -0.41
CA GLN A 37 -11.24 -8.35 -0.14
C GLN A 37 -12.10 -7.16 -0.58
N LEU A 38 -11.66 -5.93 -0.32
CA LEU A 38 -12.37 -4.73 -0.77
C LEU A 38 -12.45 -4.66 -2.30
N VAL A 39 -11.36 -4.98 -3.01
CA VAL A 39 -11.37 -5.09 -4.47
C VAL A 39 -12.37 -6.13 -4.93
N ALA A 40 -12.37 -7.34 -4.33
CA ALA A 40 -13.30 -8.40 -4.68
C ALA A 40 -14.77 -7.99 -4.50
N LEU A 41 -15.08 -7.20 -3.47
CA LEU A 41 -16.41 -6.69 -3.18
C LEU A 41 -16.83 -5.50 -4.06
N SER A 42 -15.87 -4.83 -4.74
CA SER A 42 -16.17 -3.73 -5.66
C SER A 42 -16.81 -4.17 -6.98
N PHE A 43 -16.82 -5.47 -7.28
CA PHE A 43 -17.39 -6.00 -8.51
C PHE A 43 -18.91 -6.05 -8.45
N ASN A 44 -19.56 -5.17 -9.20
CA ASN A 44 -21.03 -5.16 -9.35
C ASN A 44 -21.57 -6.38 -10.13
N HIS A 45 -20.73 -6.98 -10.97
CA HIS A 45 -21.06 -8.14 -11.79
C HIS A 45 -19.83 -9.05 -11.88
N ALA A 46 -20.05 -10.34 -12.12
CA ALA A 46 -18.96 -11.29 -12.29
C ALA A 46 -18.21 -11.01 -13.60
N PRO A 47 -16.87 -10.94 -13.60
CA PRO A 47 -16.09 -10.86 -14.84
C PRO A 47 -16.22 -12.18 -15.62
N ALA A 48 -15.90 -12.17 -16.90
CA ALA A 48 -15.88 -13.39 -17.73
C ALA A 48 -14.59 -14.21 -17.57
N LEU A 49 -13.52 -13.60 -17.06
CA LEU A 49 -12.24 -14.26 -16.78
C LEU A 49 -11.50 -13.54 -15.64
N ILE A 50 -10.90 -14.33 -14.74
CA ILE A 50 -9.93 -13.86 -13.75
C ILE A 50 -8.54 -14.36 -14.18
N VAL A 51 -7.60 -13.43 -14.36
CA VAL A 51 -6.20 -13.72 -14.66
C VAL A 51 -5.34 -13.30 -13.48
N ALA A 52 -4.37 -14.12 -13.10
CA ALA A 52 -3.40 -13.78 -12.07
C ALA A 52 -1.96 -13.99 -12.54
N SER A 53 -1.06 -13.15 -12.02
CA SER A 53 0.37 -13.43 -12.07
C SER A 53 0.72 -14.69 -11.26
N PRO A 54 1.80 -15.42 -11.60
CA PRO A 54 2.29 -16.55 -10.80
C PRO A 54 2.86 -16.15 -9.43
N PHE A 55 3.25 -14.88 -9.21
CA PHE A 55 3.78 -14.43 -7.93
C PHE A 55 2.70 -14.37 -6.85
N THR A 56 3.06 -14.84 -5.64
CA THR A 56 2.13 -15.16 -4.55
C THR A 56 1.21 -14.00 -4.19
N ARG A 57 1.74 -12.79 -3.99
CA ARG A 57 0.93 -11.60 -3.66
C ARG A 57 -0.20 -11.31 -4.67
N ALA A 58 0.10 -11.31 -5.96
CA ALA A 58 -0.90 -11.06 -7.01
C ALA A 58 -1.89 -12.22 -7.14
N HIS A 59 -1.40 -13.45 -7.02
CA HIS A 59 -2.24 -14.64 -7.01
C HIS A 59 -3.21 -14.64 -5.83
N SER A 60 -2.74 -14.34 -4.62
CA SER A 60 -3.57 -14.22 -3.41
C SER A 60 -4.59 -13.10 -3.51
N THR A 61 -4.24 -11.95 -4.11
CA THR A 61 -5.22 -10.88 -4.37
C THR A 61 -6.31 -11.36 -5.33
N ALA A 62 -5.95 -12.06 -6.41
CA ALA A 62 -6.91 -12.62 -7.36
C ALA A 62 -7.84 -13.66 -6.72
N MET A 63 -7.30 -14.48 -5.81
CA MET A 63 -8.06 -15.51 -5.10
C MET A 63 -9.19 -14.93 -4.24
N ALA A 64 -9.06 -13.71 -3.72
CA ALA A 64 -10.16 -13.03 -3.02
C ALA A 64 -11.37 -12.82 -3.95
N THR A 65 -11.12 -12.45 -5.22
CA THR A 65 -12.19 -12.31 -6.22
C THR A 65 -12.72 -13.66 -6.70
N ALA A 66 -11.85 -14.65 -6.86
CA ALA A 66 -12.26 -16.02 -7.20
C ALA A 66 -13.17 -16.64 -6.13
N ALA A 67 -12.96 -16.29 -4.85
CA ALA A 67 -13.83 -16.72 -3.76
C ALA A 67 -15.25 -16.13 -3.85
N VAL A 68 -15.37 -14.88 -4.32
CA VAL A 68 -16.68 -14.24 -4.57
C VAL A 68 -17.37 -14.83 -5.81
N PHE A 69 -16.60 -15.18 -6.84
CA PHE A 69 -17.10 -15.70 -8.11
C PHE A 69 -16.51 -17.09 -8.46
N PRO A 70 -16.84 -18.16 -7.71
CA PRO A 70 -16.17 -19.47 -7.83
C PRO A 70 -16.42 -20.22 -9.15
N HIS A 71 -17.34 -19.74 -9.98
CA HIS A 71 -17.66 -20.33 -11.27
C HIS A 71 -16.95 -19.65 -12.45
N ILE A 72 -16.23 -18.55 -12.20
CA ILE A 72 -15.52 -17.83 -13.24
C ILE A 72 -14.20 -18.53 -13.52
N PRO A 73 -13.82 -18.73 -14.81
CA PRO A 73 -12.52 -19.27 -15.16
C PRO A 73 -11.39 -18.46 -14.51
N PHE A 74 -10.42 -19.18 -13.96
CA PHE A 74 -9.23 -18.61 -13.34
C PHE A 74 -7.99 -19.11 -14.07
N GLU A 75 -7.19 -18.19 -14.59
CA GLU A 75 -5.99 -18.50 -15.35
C GLU A 75 -4.76 -17.82 -14.75
N THR A 76 -3.60 -18.48 -14.86
CA THR A 76 -2.31 -17.91 -14.47
C THR A 76 -1.51 -17.60 -15.72
N TRP A 77 -1.17 -16.32 -15.92
CA TRP A 77 -0.47 -15.82 -17.09
C TRP A 77 0.90 -15.23 -16.69
N PRO A 78 1.87 -15.11 -17.62
CA PRO A 78 3.21 -14.58 -17.32
C PRO A 78 3.22 -13.05 -17.14
N ILE A 79 2.40 -12.54 -16.22
CA ILE A 79 2.22 -11.10 -15.92
C ILE A 79 2.86 -10.72 -14.57
N GLN A 80 3.92 -11.43 -14.17
CA GLN A 80 4.69 -11.15 -12.96
C GLN A 80 5.51 -9.86 -13.06
N GLU A 81 5.99 -9.36 -11.91
CA GLU A 81 6.78 -8.13 -11.81
C GLU A 81 8.10 -8.21 -12.58
N PHE A 82 8.68 -7.06 -12.91
CA PHE A 82 9.98 -6.98 -13.56
C PHE A 82 11.12 -7.44 -12.61
N THR A 83 11.74 -8.58 -12.91
CA THR A 83 12.88 -9.10 -12.13
C THR A 83 14.20 -8.69 -12.78
N TYR A 84 14.62 -7.44 -12.61
CA TYR A 84 15.81 -6.90 -13.29
C TYR A 84 17.11 -7.03 -12.50
N LEU A 85 17.04 -7.24 -11.19
CA LEU A 85 18.18 -7.58 -10.35
C LEU A 85 18.27 -9.09 -10.14
N GLU A 86 19.49 -9.61 -10.04
CA GLU A 86 19.75 -11.01 -9.73
C GLU A 86 19.08 -11.41 -8.40
N PRO A 87 18.14 -12.38 -8.41
CA PRO A 87 17.39 -12.78 -7.21
C PRO A 87 18.29 -13.25 -6.07
N ALA A 88 19.35 -14.02 -6.38
CA ALA A 88 20.28 -14.53 -5.37
C ALA A 88 20.99 -13.42 -4.59
N ARG A 89 21.32 -12.30 -5.27
CA ARG A 89 21.91 -11.11 -4.64
C ARG A 89 20.91 -10.37 -3.76
N CYS A 90 19.62 -10.46 -4.07
CA CYS A 90 18.54 -9.78 -3.37
C CYS A 90 18.01 -10.56 -2.15
N THR A 91 18.36 -11.83 -1.97
CA THR A 91 17.88 -12.64 -0.84
C THR A 91 18.25 -12.01 0.51
N GLY A 92 17.26 -11.81 1.36
CA GLY A 92 17.42 -11.28 2.72
C GLY A 92 17.66 -9.77 2.80
N THR A 93 17.44 -9.04 1.70
CA THR A 93 17.61 -7.58 1.64
C THR A 93 16.26 -6.87 1.57
N THR A 94 16.22 -5.64 2.08
CA THR A 94 15.10 -4.70 1.96
C THR A 94 15.15 -3.94 0.64
N VAL A 95 14.13 -3.11 0.36
CA VAL A 95 14.17 -2.18 -0.78
C VAL A 95 15.28 -1.14 -0.60
N ALA A 96 15.48 -0.64 0.62
CA ALA A 96 16.52 0.34 0.94
C ALA A 96 17.93 -0.21 0.67
N ASP A 97 18.19 -1.45 1.06
CA ASP A 97 19.48 -2.13 0.81
C ASP A 97 19.82 -2.25 -0.68
N ARG A 98 18.79 -2.36 -1.54
CA ARG A 98 18.96 -2.56 -2.99
C ARG A 98 19.15 -1.27 -3.76
N ARG A 99 19.03 -0.10 -3.11
CA ARG A 99 18.97 1.21 -3.78
C ARG A 99 20.14 1.44 -4.75
N GLU A 100 21.37 1.22 -4.31
CA GLU A 100 22.56 1.41 -5.16
C GLU A 100 22.56 0.48 -6.39
N TRP A 101 22.05 -0.75 -6.25
CA TRP A 101 21.96 -1.70 -7.36
C TRP A 101 20.86 -1.30 -8.35
N VAL A 102 19.74 -0.79 -7.84
CA VAL A 102 18.65 -0.25 -8.66
C VAL A 102 19.15 0.95 -9.46
N GLU A 103 19.80 1.91 -8.81
CA GLU A 103 20.39 3.08 -9.45
C GLU A 103 21.40 2.69 -10.52
N ALA A 104 22.32 1.77 -10.21
CA ALA A 104 23.31 1.29 -11.16
C ALA A 104 22.69 0.58 -12.37
N TYR A 105 21.63 -0.21 -12.16
CA TYR A 105 20.91 -0.87 -13.25
C TYR A 105 20.27 0.17 -14.20
N TRP A 106 19.52 1.12 -13.66
CA TRP A 106 18.81 2.12 -14.47
C TRP A 106 19.76 3.12 -15.14
N ALA A 107 20.86 3.50 -14.47
CA ALA A 107 21.89 4.36 -15.05
C ALA A 107 22.61 3.71 -16.23
N LYS A 108 22.62 2.37 -16.32
CA LYS A 108 23.19 1.66 -17.47
C LYS A 108 22.40 1.86 -18.76
N ALA A 109 21.08 2.04 -18.65
CA ALA A 109 20.15 2.23 -19.76
C ALA A 109 20.37 1.25 -20.93
N ASP A 110 20.69 -0.01 -20.65
CA ASP A 110 20.94 -1.04 -21.66
C ASP A 110 19.78 -2.05 -21.69
N PRO A 111 18.88 -1.99 -22.69
CA PRO A 111 17.72 -2.85 -22.75
C PRO A 111 18.02 -4.34 -22.83
N ARG A 112 19.23 -4.70 -23.28
CA ARG A 112 19.68 -6.10 -23.44
C ARG A 112 20.37 -6.63 -22.20
N PHE A 113 20.69 -5.75 -21.24
CA PHE A 113 21.43 -6.14 -20.05
C PHE A 113 20.58 -7.06 -19.16
N ARG A 114 21.23 -8.12 -18.69
CA ARG A 114 20.72 -9.02 -17.64
C ARG A 114 21.73 -9.00 -16.51
N ASP A 115 21.28 -8.62 -15.32
CA ASP A 115 22.16 -8.42 -14.16
C ASP A 115 22.78 -9.72 -13.64
N GLY A 116 22.05 -10.83 -13.70
CA GLY A 116 22.54 -12.14 -13.26
C GLY A 116 21.56 -13.28 -13.55
N GLU A 117 21.82 -14.45 -12.97
CA GLU A 117 20.96 -15.62 -13.19
C GLU A 117 19.56 -15.38 -12.62
N GLY A 118 18.52 -15.67 -13.40
CA GLY A 118 17.13 -15.44 -13.00
C GLY A 118 16.63 -14.01 -13.19
N ALA A 119 17.50 -13.04 -13.48
CA ALA A 119 17.08 -11.71 -13.91
C ALA A 119 16.64 -11.73 -15.39
N GLU A 120 15.63 -10.94 -15.72
CA GLU A 120 15.18 -10.68 -17.09
C GLU A 120 15.74 -9.34 -17.60
N SER A 121 15.94 -9.24 -18.92
CA SER A 121 16.30 -7.96 -19.53
C SER A 121 15.06 -7.09 -19.72
N PHE A 122 15.25 -5.78 -19.87
CA PHE A 122 14.13 -4.87 -20.19
C PHE A 122 13.44 -5.26 -21.50
N LEU A 123 14.18 -5.76 -22.50
CA LEU A 123 13.60 -6.31 -23.72
C LEU A 123 12.66 -7.50 -23.47
N ASP A 124 13.09 -8.46 -22.64
CA ASP A 124 12.27 -9.64 -22.32
C ASP A 124 11.00 -9.22 -21.58
N PHE A 125 11.14 -8.28 -20.64
CA PHE A 125 10.03 -7.73 -19.87
C PHE A 125 9.00 -7.01 -20.75
N ILE A 126 9.45 -6.13 -21.65
CA ILE A 126 8.54 -5.44 -22.58
C ILE A 126 7.91 -6.40 -23.58
N ALA A 127 8.65 -7.38 -24.09
CA ALA A 127 8.10 -8.43 -24.95
C ALA A 127 6.97 -9.19 -24.25
N ARG A 128 7.11 -9.45 -22.94
CA ARG A 128 6.08 -10.10 -22.13
C ARG A 128 4.83 -9.23 -21.95
N ALA A 129 4.99 -7.92 -21.78
CA ALA A 129 3.87 -6.97 -21.76
C ALA A 129 3.17 -6.86 -23.13
N GLN A 130 3.91 -6.94 -24.23
CA GLN A 130 3.35 -6.99 -25.60
C GLN A 130 2.55 -8.28 -25.82
N SER A 131 3.12 -9.44 -25.49
CA SER A 131 2.41 -10.73 -25.58
C SER A 131 1.14 -10.75 -24.73
N PHE A 132 1.13 -10.11 -23.56
CA PHE A 132 -0.09 -9.94 -22.77
C PHE A 132 -1.20 -9.21 -23.54
N LEU A 133 -0.87 -8.11 -24.23
CA LEU A 133 -1.84 -7.36 -25.04
C LEU A 133 -2.36 -8.16 -26.24
N GLU A 134 -1.50 -8.98 -26.85
CA GLU A 134 -1.86 -9.90 -27.93
C GLU A 134 -2.81 -11.00 -27.43
N CYS A 135 -2.43 -11.68 -26.34
CA CYS A 135 -3.28 -12.69 -25.69
C CYS A 135 -4.64 -12.12 -25.31
N LEU A 136 -4.69 -10.92 -24.70
CA LEU A 136 -5.95 -10.25 -24.40
C LEU A 136 -6.78 -9.99 -25.65
N ALA A 137 -6.17 -9.56 -26.76
CA ALA A 137 -6.89 -9.25 -27.99
C ALA A 137 -7.53 -10.50 -28.63
N GLU A 138 -6.84 -11.62 -28.59
CA GLU A 138 -7.29 -12.89 -29.17
C GLU A 138 -8.25 -13.68 -28.26
N HIS A 139 -8.20 -13.45 -26.94
CA HIS A 139 -9.02 -14.18 -25.98
C HIS A 139 -10.53 -13.97 -26.23
N PRO A 140 -11.40 -14.99 -26.10
CA PRO A 140 -12.84 -14.82 -26.35
C PRO A 140 -13.56 -13.96 -25.30
N ALA A 141 -13.11 -13.97 -24.05
CA ALA A 141 -13.73 -13.20 -22.96
C ALA A 141 -13.71 -11.69 -23.23
N GLN A 142 -14.84 -11.03 -23.01
CA GLN A 142 -14.98 -9.59 -23.25
C GLN A 142 -14.76 -8.73 -22.00
N ASP A 143 -14.95 -9.30 -20.81
CA ASP A 143 -14.75 -8.63 -19.53
C ASP A 143 -13.76 -9.45 -18.69
N ILE A 144 -12.56 -8.92 -18.51
CA ILE A 144 -11.43 -9.62 -17.91
C ILE A 144 -10.93 -8.80 -16.72
N VAL A 145 -10.65 -9.46 -15.60
CA VAL A 145 -9.83 -8.85 -14.53
C VAL A 145 -8.47 -9.54 -14.51
N ALA A 146 -7.39 -8.76 -14.47
CA ALA A 146 -6.02 -9.25 -14.41
C ALA A 146 -5.30 -8.67 -13.19
N TYR A 147 -4.73 -9.54 -12.36
CA TYR A 147 -3.98 -9.18 -11.15
C TYR A 147 -2.48 -9.30 -11.38
N SER A 148 -1.78 -8.17 -11.27
CA SER A 148 -0.36 -8.02 -11.63
C SER A 148 0.36 -7.07 -10.66
N HIS A 149 1.40 -6.37 -11.12
CA HIS A 149 2.37 -5.62 -10.32
C HIS A 149 2.66 -4.25 -10.92
N GLY A 150 3.23 -3.34 -10.13
CA GLY A 150 3.32 -1.92 -10.51
C GLY A 150 4.06 -1.69 -11.83
N GLN A 151 5.26 -2.26 -11.97
CA GLN A 151 6.07 -2.03 -13.17
C GLN A 151 5.45 -2.71 -14.39
N PHE A 152 4.97 -3.95 -14.27
CA PHE A 152 4.28 -4.64 -15.37
C PHE A 152 3.05 -3.87 -15.87
N ILE A 153 2.25 -3.36 -14.95
CA ILE A 153 1.05 -2.57 -15.27
C ILE A 153 1.44 -1.28 -15.99
N ASN A 154 2.47 -0.57 -15.51
CA ASN A 154 2.98 0.62 -16.17
C ASN A 154 3.59 0.34 -17.54
N ALA A 155 4.24 -0.81 -17.76
CA ALA A 155 4.69 -1.21 -19.09
C ALA A 155 3.55 -1.36 -20.09
N VAL A 156 2.43 -1.96 -19.66
CA VAL A 156 1.24 -2.07 -20.52
C VAL A 156 0.66 -0.69 -20.83
N ALA A 157 0.49 0.17 -19.83
CA ALA A 157 -0.03 1.52 -20.03
C ALA A 157 0.88 2.36 -20.95
N TRP A 158 2.20 2.32 -20.71
CA TRP A 158 3.21 3.00 -21.50
C TRP A 158 3.22 2.55 -22.97
N LEU A 159 3.15 1.23 -23.23
CA LEU A 159 3.08 0.70 -24.61
C LEU A 159 1.86 1.24 -25.37
N ILE A 160 0.73 1.41 -24.69
CA ILE A 160 -0.52 1.92 -25.29
C ILE A 160 -0.43 3.42 -25.56
N GLU A 161 0.08 4.20 -24.60
CA GLU A 161 0.09 5.67 -24.66
C GLU A 161 1.24 6.22 -25.51
N ARG A 162 2.46 5.70 -25.30
CA ARG A 162 3.68 6.22 -25.94
C ARG A 162 3.96 5.59 -27.29
N LYS A 163 3.50 4.36 -27.53
CA LYS A 163 3.67 3.62 -28.80
C LYS A 163 5.11 3.70 -29.34
N PRO A 164 6.10 3.23 -28.55
CA PRO A 164 7.51 3.30 -28.95
C PRO A 164 7.72 2.55 -30.27
N LEU A 165 8.56 3.11 -31.16
CA LEU A 165 8.90 2.47 -32.43
C LEU A 165 9.93 1.34 -32.27
N GLY A 166 10.64 1.31 -31.15
CA GLY A 166 11.64 0.31 -30.77
C GLY A 166 11.92 0.39 -29.28
N ILE A 167 12.56 -0.64 -28.73
CA ILE A 167 12.92 -0.74 -27.32
C ILE A 167 14.44 -0.58 -27.19
N ASP A 168 14.91 0.63 -27.46
CA ASP A 168 16.30 1.06 -27.31
C ASP A 168 16.55 1.68 -25.92
N ASP A 169 17.75 2.19 -25.69
CA ASP A 169 18.17 2.87 -24.46
C ASP A 169 17.27 4.07 -24.15
N GLY A 170 16.94 4.87 -25.18
CA GLY A 170 16.00 5.99 -25.05
C GLY A 170 14.61 5.55 -24.61
N ALA A 171 14.08 4.46 -25.17
CA ALA A 171 12.79 3.91 -24.77
C ALA A 171 12.78 3.38 -23.33
N MET A 172 13.90 2.79 -22.87
CA MET A 172 14.05 2.34 -21.48
C MET A 172 14.06 3.51 -20.49
N VAL A 173 14.73 4.61 -20.82
CA VAL A 173 14.72 5.84 -20.02
C VAL A 173 13.33 6.47 -19.98
N ASP A 174 12.66 6.64 -21.13
CA ASP A 174 11.30 7.18 -21.19
C ASP A 174 10.30 6.31 -20.41
N TRP A 175 10.42 4.98 -20.48
CA TRP A 175 9.61 4.08 -19.68
C TRP A 175 9.86 4.26 -18.18
N ARG A 176 11.12 4.42 -17.76
CA ARG A 176 11.45 4.58 -16.34
C ARG A 176 10.90 5.90 -15.80
N GLU A 177 11.06 7.00 -16.54
CA GLU A 177 10.44 8.30 -16.19
C GLU A 177 8.92 8.20 -16.13
N TYR A 178 8.30 7.48 -17.08
CA TYR A 178 6.87 7.23 -17.09
C TYR A 178 6.42 6.45 -15.87
N GLU A 179 7.10 5.37 -15.50
CA GLU A 179 6.74 4.50 -14.38
C GLU A 179 6.83 5.24 -13.03
N ILE A 180 7.88 6.05 -12.84
CA ILE A 180 8.05 6.94 -11.69
C ILE A 180 6.88 7.92 -11.59
N ALA A 181 6.58 8.64 -12.69
CA ALA A 181 5.50 9.62 -12.71
C ALA A 181 4.09 8.99 -12.59
N ASN A 182 3.97 7.68 -12.84
CA ASN A 182 2.70 6.96 -12.85
C ASN A 182 2.70 5.80 -11.85
N HIS A 183 3.16 6.04 -10.63
CA HIS A 183 3.05 5.04 -9.56
C HIS A 183 1.60 4.48 -9.47
N VAL A 184 1.49 3.16 -9.43
CA VAL A 184 0.20 2.45 -9.32
C VAL A 184 0.05 1.98 -7.88
N PRO A 185 -0.85 2.56 -7.05
CA PRO A 185 -1.03 2.12 -5.67
C PRO A 185 -1.45 0.65 -5.54
N ASN A 186 -1.24 0.05 -4.37
CA ASN A 186 -1.74 -1.29 -4.08
C ASN A 186 -3.26 -1.38 -4.28
N CYS A 187 -3.72 -2.46 -4.92
CA CYS A 187 -5.14 -2.68 -5.25
C CYS A 187 -5.78 -1.64 -6.19
N ASP A 188 -4.99 -0.77 -6.80
CA ASP A 188 -5.41 0.16 -7.87
C ASP A 188 -4.87 -0.31 -9.23
N GLY A 189 -5.19 0.41 -10.31
CA GLY A 189 -4.63 0.17 -11.63
C GLY A 189 -5.41 0.82 -12.76
N TYR A 190 -5.45 0.17 -13.90
CA TYR A 190 -6.00 0.75 -15.13
C TYR A 190 -7.16 -0.06 -15.70
N LEU A 191 -8.05 0.64 -16.38
CA LEU A 191 -9.04 0.06 -17.28
C LEU A 191 -8.52 0.14 -18.71
N LEU A 192 -8.40 -1.01 -19.35
CA LEU A 192 -8.11 -1.13 -20.78
C LEU A 192 -9.40 -1.36 -21.54
N SER A 193 -9.54 -0.71 -22.70
CA SER A 193 -10.64 -0.96 -23.62
C SER A 193 -10.16 -1.13 -25.05
N LYS A 194 -10.79 -2.04 -25.79
CA LYS A 194 -10.56 -2.24 -27.23
C LYS A 194 -11.89 -2.29 -27.98
N ASP A 195 -12.07 -1.35 -28.91
CA ASP A 195 -13.16 -1.39 -29.86
C ASP A 195 -12.79 -2.31 -31.03
N PRO A 196 -13.68 -3.21 -31.49
CA PRO A 196 -13.42 -4.03 -32.67
C PRO A 196 -13.12 -3.23 -33.95
N ASN A 197 -13.60 -1.99 -34.02
CA ASN A 197 -13.48 -1.11 -35.18
C ASN A 197 -12.29 -0.14 -35.09
N GLU A 198 -11.57 -0.10 -33.96
CA GLU A 198 -10.41 0.75 -33.77
C GLU A 198 -9.11 -0.05 -33.69
N ALA A 199 -8.03 0.52 -34.25
CA ALA A 199 -6.77 -0.18 -34.44
C ALA A 199 -5.98 -0.44 -33.14
N GLY A 200 -6.39 0.06 -31.98
CA GLY A 200 -5.57 0.04 -30.76
C GLY A 200 -6.33 -0.21 -29.46
N TRP A 201 -5.57 -0.47 -28.41
CA TRP A 201 -6.06 -0.39 -27.04
C TRP A 201 -6.15 1.07 -26.60
N ARG A 202 -7.05 1.36 -25.67
CA ARG A 202 -7.09 2.60 -24.90
C ARG A 202 -6.92 2.25 -23.43
N VAL A 203 -6.24 3.13 -22.70
CA VAL A 203 -6.03 3.02 -21.26
C VAL A 203 -6.63 4.24 -20.56
N SER A 204 -7.22 4.02 -19.40
CA SER A 204 -7.69 5.06 -18.49
C SER A 204 -7.42 4.59 -17.06
N ARG A 205 -7.02 5.49 -16.16
CA ARG A 205 -6.93 5.12 -14.73
C ARG A 205 -8.29 4.68 -14.23
N SER A 206 -8.29 3.62 -13.43
CA SER A 206 -9.48 3.25 -12.67
C SER A 206 -9.74 4.42 -11.73
N ALA A 207 -10.80 5.19 -11.95
CA ALA A 207 -11.13 6.20 -10.96
C ALA A 207 -11.38 5.49 -9.62
N PRO A 208 -10.93 6.04 -8.48
CA PRO A 208 -11.54 5.67 -7.22
C PRO A 208 -13.01 6.04 -7.39
N GLU A 209 -13.91 5.06 -7.51
CA GLU A 209 -15.32 5.34 -7.30
C GLU A 209 -15.38 5.84 -5.85
N GLU A 210 -15.51 7.17 -5.68
CA GLU A 210 -16.00 7.71 -4.43
C GLU A 210 -17.22 6.85 -4.06
N PRO A 211 -17.28 6.29 -2.84
CA PRO A 211 -18.47 5.58 -2.42
C PRO A 211 -19.58 6.62 -2.38
N ARG A 212 -20.34 6.73 -3.46
CA ARG A 212 -21.66 7.32 -3.39
C ARG A 212 -22.44 6.38 -2.49
N MET A 213 -22.48 6.73 -1.21
CA MET A 213 -23.52 6.27 -0.31
C MET A 213 -24.84 6.83 -0.83
N ASP A 214 -25.34 6.28 -1.93
CA ASP A 214 -26.76 6.28 -2.21
C ASP A 214 -27.36 5.27 -1.24
N ALA A 215 -27.71 5.78 -0.05
CA ALA A 215 -28.66 5.11 0.81
C ALA A 215 -29.87 4.76 -0.06
N ILE A 216 -30.24 3.47 -0.09
CA ILE A 216 -31.31 2.85 -0.88
C ILE A 216 -30.81 2.17 -2.18
N TRP A 217 -30.20 1.00 -2.04
CA TRP A 217 -30.36 -0.06 -3.04
C TRP A 217 -30.76 -1.38 -2.38
N ARG A 218 -32.08 -1.59 -2.27
CA ARG A 218 -32.63 -2.92 -1.99
C ARG A 218 -32.66 -3.70 -3.30
N VAL A 219 -31.94 -4.81 -3.38
CA VAL A 219 -32.08 -5.79 -4.46
C VAL A 219 -33.44 -6.47 -4.34
N PRO A 220 -34.36 -6.36 -5.32
CA PRO A 220 -35.61 -7.10 -5.31
C PRO A 220 -35.34 -8.57 -5.67
N GLY A 221 -35.75 -9.51 -4.82
CA GLY A 221 -35.81 -10.93 -5.18
C GLY A 221 -35.15 -11.95 -4.24
N ARG A 222 -34.51 -11.55 -3.14
CA ARG A 222 -34.15 -12.50 -2.07
C ARG A 222 -35.19 -12.46 -0.95
N ALA A 223 -36.06 -13.47 -0.93
CA ALA A 223 -36.83 -13.78 0.27
C ALA A 223 -35.83 -14.20 1.37
N TYR A 224 -35.65 -13.36 2.38
CA TYR A 224 -34.97 -13.72 3.62
C TYR A 224 -35.74 -14.89 4.25
N GLN A 225 -35.24 -16.12 4.10
CA GLN A 225 -35.58 -17.17 5.06
C GLN A 225 -34.78 -16.88 6.32
N VAL A 226 -35.49 -16.50 7.38
CA VAL A 226 -34.99 -16.40 8.74
C VAL A 226 -34.75 -17.81 9.26
N ALA A 227 -33.67 -18.44 8.81
CA ALA A 227 -32.98 -19.45 9.59
C ALA A 227 -31.93 -18.69 10.40
N ARG A 228 -32.04 -18.72 11.74
CA ARG A 228 -30.99 -18.19 12.61
C ARG A 228 -29.67 -18.86 12.23
N ASP A 229 -28.75 -18.05 11.73
CA ASP A 229 -27.42 -18.48 11.35
C ASP A 229 -26.72 -19.13 12.55
N THR A 230 -26.17 -20.32 12.36
CA THR A 230 -25.56 -21.12 13.44
C THR A 230 -24.36 -20.39 14.03
N GLU A 231 -23.67 -19.56 13.24
CA GLU A 231 -22.58 -18.70 13.70
C GLU A 231 -23.08 -17.57 14.61
N ARG A 232 -24.29 -17.05 14.41
CA ARG A 232 -24.84 -15.97 15.24
C ARG A 232 -25.24 -16.47 16.63
N LEU A 233 -25.75 -17.70 16.71
CA LEU A 233 -25.98 -18.39 17.98
C LEU A 233 -24.67 -18.64 18.73
N LEU A 234 -23.61 -19.04 18.03
CA LEU A 234 -22.28 -19.21 18.63
C LEU A 234 -21.69 -17.89 19.13
N ILE A 235 -21.94 -16.77 18.46
CA ILE A 235 -21.51 -15.43 18.89
C ILE A 235 -22.30 -14.97 20.13
N GLU A 236 -23.61 -15.21 20.17
CA GLU A 236 -24.47 -14.86 21.31
C GLU A 236 -24.12 -15.69 22.55
N GLU A 237 -23.87 -17.00 22.41
CA GLU A 237 -23.41 -17.87 23.51
C GLU A 237 -22.01 -17.48 24.01
N ARG A 238 -21.10 -17.07 23.11
CA ARG A 238 -19.77 -16.57 23.49
C ARG A 238 -19.85 -15.24 24.23
N ALA A 239 -20.74 -14.35 23.79
CA ALA A 239 -20.99 -13.07 24.44
C ALA A 239 -21.58 -13.26 25.84
N GLU A 240 -22.47 -14.24 26.03
CA GLU A 240 -23.07 -14.58 27.33
C GLU A 240 -22.03 -15.21 28.27
N ALA A 241 -21.15 -16.08 27.76
CA ALA A 241 -20.02 -16.62 28.52
C ALA A 241 -19.00 -15.54 28.94
N LEU A 242 -18.74 -14.56 28.08
CA LEU A 242 -17.90 -13.41 28.38
C LEU A 242 -18.52 -12.48 29.43
N SER A 243 -19.85 -12.29 29.38
CA SER A 243 -20.63 -11.56 30.40
C SER A 243 -20.55 -12.22 31.77
N VAL A 244 -20.75 -13.54 31.85
CA VAL A 244 -20.60 -14.31 33.11
C VAL A 244 -19.17 -14.26 33.65
N ALA A 245 -18.17 -14.13 32.77
CA ALA A 245 -16.76 -13.95 33.12
C ALA A 245 -16.38 -12.49 33.48
N GLY A 246 -17.33 -11.55 33.47
CA GLY A 246 -17.12 -10.15 33.87
C GLY A 246 -16.66 -9.20 32.76
N TYR A 247 -16.80 -9.59 31.49
CA TYR A 247 -16.56 -8.72 30.33
C TYR A 247 -17.88 -8.10 29.82
N PRO A 248 -17.92 -6.80 29.49
CA PRO A 248 -19.16 -6.12 29.11
C PRO A 248 -19.67 -6.52 27.71
N LEU A 249 -21.00 -6.45 27.53
CA LEU A 249 -21.72 -6.76 26.29
C LEU A 249 -21.70 -5.59 25.29
N PRO A 250 -22.07 -5.80 24.00
CA PRO A 250 -21.85 -4.86 22.88
C PRO A 250 -22.59 -3.51 22.94
N GLY A 251 -23.25 -3.19 24.05
CA GLY A 251 -23.97 -1.92 24.26
C GLY A 251 -23.25 -0.92 25.15
N ASP A 252 -22.16 -1.31 25.81
CA ASP A 252 -21.42 -0.44 26.73
C ASP A 252 -20.06 -0.04 26.13
N ASP A 253 -19.76 1.27 26.15
CA ASP A 253 -18.53 1.88 25.60
C ASP A 253 -17.27 1.29 26.26
N PRO A 254 -16.48 0.46 25.54
CA PRO A 254 -15.34 -0.27 26.10
C PRO A 254 -14.20 0.64 26.56
N ALA A 255 -14.13 1.88 26.05
CA ALA A 255 -13.05 2.82 26.35
C ALA A 255 -13.12 3.34 27.80
N MET A 256 -14.33 3.58 28.30
CA MET A 256 -14.57 4.15 29.63
C MET A 256 -14.21 3.16 30.77
N TYR A 257 -14.35 1.85 30.54
CA TYR A 257 -14.04 0.83 31.55
C TYR A 257 -12.54 0.48 31.60
N ALA A 258 -11.87 0.51 30.44
CA ALA A 258 -10.42 0.35 30.35
C ALA A 258 -9.69 1.47 31.10
N GLU A 259 -10.17 2.72 31.00
CA GLU A 259 -9.60 3.86 31.74
C GLU A 259 -9.79 3.73 33.25
N GLN A 260 -10.94 3.25 33.71
CA GLN A 260 -11.20 3.07 35.15
C GLN A 260 -10.32 1.95 35.74
N ARG A 261 -10.15 0.83 35.02
CA ARG A 261 -9.23 -0.26 35.40
C ARG A 261 -7.76 0.17 35.40
N LEU A 262 -7.36 1.03 34.45
CA LEU A 262 -6.03 1.61 34.40
C LEU A 262 -5.80 2.60 35.56
N LYS A 263 -6.82 3.35 35.94
CA LYS A 263 -6.79 4.30 37.06
C LYS A 263 -6.68 3.58 38.40
N GLU A 264 -7.44 2.50 38.59
CA GLU A 264 -7.36 1.62 39.78
C GLU A 264 -6.01 0.87 39.87
N ALA A 265 -5.47 0.42 38.75
CA ALA A 265 -4.12 -0.18 38.70
C ALA A 265 -3.02 0.84 39.02
N ARG A 266 -3.17 2.09 38.56
CA ARG A 266 -2.24 3.20 38.88
C ARG A 266 -2.26 3.59 40.36
N THR A 267 -3.43 3.63 41.01
CA THR A 267 -3.50 3.90 42.46
C THR A 267 -2.95 2.74 43.30
N ALA A 268 -3.13 1.48 42.87
CA ALA A 268 -2.54 0.32 43.54
C ALA A 268 -1.00 0.28 43.44
N VAL A 269 -0.43 0.73 42.32
CA VAL A 269 1.03 0.80 42.12
C VAL A 269 1.65 2.00 42.83
N CYS A 270 0.93 3.13 42.93
CA CYS A 270 1.44 4.35 43.59
C CYS A 270 1.53 4.19 45.12
N SER A 271 0.76 3.29 45.73
CA SER A 271 0.82 3.00 47.17
C SER A 271 2.01 2.12 47.60
N SER A 272 2.78 1.53 46.67
CA SER A 272 3.79 0.51 46.99
C SER A 272 5.26 0.92 46.74
N LYS A 273 5.53 2.17 46.36
CA LYS A 273 6.91 2.66 46.19
C LYS A 273 7.11 4.03 46.84
N VAL A 274 7.29 4.01 48.17
CA VAL A 274 8.12 5.00 48.86
C VAL A 274 9.50 4.37 48.97
N ASP A 275 10.44 4.82 48.13
CA ASP A 275 11.77 5.25 48.58
C ASP A 275 12.76 5.55 47.43
N SER A 276 13.49 6.64 47.67
CA SER A 276 14.76 7.07 47.08
C SER A 276 14.78 7.68 45.67
N ALA A 277 15.18 8.95 45.68
CA ALA A 277 15.44 9.81 44.53
C ALA A 277 16.82 9.55 43.91
N SER A 278 16.93 9.67 42.58
CA SER A 278 18.14 10.12 41.87
C SER A 278 17.84 10.37 40.38
N GLU A 279 18.04 11.64 39.98
CA GLU A 279 18.56 12.14 38.70
C GLU A 279 17.74 12.03 37.39
N ASN A 280 17.49 13.22 36.82
CA ASN A 280 16.98 13.59 35.49
C ASN A 280 17.24 12.58 34.36
N THR A 281 16.23 11.81 34.00
CA THR A 281 15.99 11.39 32.62
C THR A 281 14.99 12.37 32.01
N ALA A 282 15.43 13.17 31.03
CA ALA A 282 14.51 13.97 30.23
C ALA A 282 13.54 13.01 29.55
N ALA A 283 12.23 13.16 29.81
CA ALA A 283 11.22 12.28 29.25
C ALA A 283 11.29 12.29 27.72
N GLU A 284 11.37 11.11 27.09
CA GLU A 284 11.34 10.98 25.63
C GLU A 284 10.04 11.57 25.06
N LEU A 285 10.08 12.08 23.83
CA LEU A 285 8.89 12.56 23.14
C LEU A 285 7.96 11.38 22.84
N SER A 286 6.65 11.58 22.93
CA SER A 286 5.66 10.60 22.49
C SER A 286 5.21 10.85 21.04
N ALA A 287 4.78 9.80 20.35
CA ALA A 287 4.23 9.94 18.99
C ALA A 287 3.02 10.86 18.92
N ARG A 288 2.22 10.93 20.00
CA ARG A 288 1.08 11.85 20.10
C ARG A 288 1.52 13.31 20.10
N GLU A 289 2.59 13.64 20.82
CA GLU A 289 3.18 14.98 20.80
C GLU A 289 3.66 15.34 19.39
N VAL A 290 4.41 14.44 18.73
CA VAL A 290 4.88 14.67 17.35
C VAL A 290 3.70 14.84 16.38
N SER A 291 2.68 13.98 16.45
CA SER A 291 1.48 14.12 15.61
C SER A 291 0.74 15.43 15.86
N GLN A 292 0.76 15.95 17.09
CA GLN A 292 0.13 17.24 17.40
C GLN A 292 0.89 18.39 16.75
N VAL A 293 2.23 18.37 16.77
CA VAL A 293 3.06 19.36 16.06
C VAL A 293 2.74 19.37 14.57
N LEU A 294 2.63 18.18 13.95
CA LEU A 294 2.22 18.07 12.54
C LEU A 294 0.81 18.63 12.30
N ARG A 295 -0.16 18.39 13.21
CA ARG A 295 -1.50 19.00 13.13
C ARG A 295 -1.45 20.53 13.19
N GLU A 296 -0.61 21.11 14.05
CA GLU A 296 -0.46 22.56 14.10
C GLU A 296 0.02 23.13 12.75
N ALA A 297 0.94 22.46 12.06
CA ALA A 297 1.35 22.81 10.71
C ALA A 297 0.21 22.62 9.68
N ILE A 298 -0.49 21.47 9.70
CA ILE A 298 -1.62 21.16 8.81
C ILE A 298 -2.73 22.23 8.91
N PHE A 299 -3.05 22.68 10.12
CA PHE A 299 -4.06 23.70 10.37
C PHE A 299 -3.55 25.13 10.17
N GLY A 300 -2.30 25.32 9.73
CA GLY A 300 -1.70 26.63 9.48
C GLY A 300 -1.46 27.46 10.74
N ARG A 301 -1.34 26.81 11.90
CA ARG A 301 -1.04 27.44 13.21
C ARG A 301 0.46 27.51 13.51
N SER A 302 1.25 26.64 12.88
CA SER A 302 2.72 26.63 12.92
C SER A 302 3.31 26.77 11.52
N VAL A 303 4.51 27.34 11.43
CA VAL A 303 5.20 27.52 10.15
C VAL A 303 6.03 26.29 9.84
N MET A 304 5.76 25.66 8.69
CA MET A 304 6.54 24.53 8.19
C MET A 304 7.49 24.99 7.09
N SER A 305 8.75 24.53 7.12
CA SER A 305 9.77 24.84 6.11
C SER A 305 10.71 23.66 5.91
N LYS A 306 11.31 23.51 4.72
CA LYS A 306 12.30 22.46 4.47
C LYS A 306 13.71 22.86 4.94
N VAL A 307 14.50 21.89 5.39
CA VAL A 307 15.88 22.09 5.89
C VAL A 307 16.92 22.01 4.75
N GLY A 308 16.60 21.32 3.66
CA GLY A 308 17.49 21.10 2.51
C GLY A 308 17.17 21.91 1.26
N HIS A 309 18.00 21.75 0.23
CA HIS A 309 17.76 22.34 -1.09
C HIS A 309 16.80 21.50 -1.93
N GLU A 310 16.89 20.18 -1.80
CA GLU A 310 16.10 19.21 -2.57
C GLU A 310 14.61 19.38 -2.27
N SER A 311 13.77 19.37 -3.31
CA SER A 311 12.32 19.33 -3.16
C SER A 311 11.83 17.93 -2.82
N TRP A 312 10.57 17.83 -2.41
CA TRP A 312 9.92 16.53 -2.19
C TRP A 312 10.03 15.61 -3.42
N ASP A 313 9.75 16.16 -4.61
CA ASP A 313 9.82 15.45 -5.89
C ASP A 313 11.24 15.01 -6.25
N GLU A 314 12.26 15.83 -5.94
CA GLU A 314 13.67 15.51 -6.20
C GLU A 314 14.19 14.38 -5.30
N ILE A 315 13.72 14.32 -4.04
CA ILE A 315 14.09 13.22 -3.13
C ILE A 315 13.49 11.91 -3.63
N TYR A 316 12.23 11.92 -4.08
CA TYR A 316 11.46 10.80 -4.62
C TYR A 316 11.29 9.57 -3.69
N SER A 317 12.37 9.04 -3.13
CA SER A 317 12.43 7.99 -2.13
C SER A 317 13.57 8.26 -1.14
N GLY A 318 13.26 8.69 0.07
CA GLY A 318 14.25 8.98 1.11
C GLY A 318 13.74 9.94 2.19
N HIS A 319 14.64 10.32 3.10
CA HIS A 319 14.29 11.23 4.19
C HIS A 319 14.15 12.67 3.72
N PHE A 320 12.99 13.26 3.95
CA PHE A 320 12.69 14.66 3.76
C PHE A 320 12.65 15.37 5.12
N GLN A 321 13.60 16.29 5.34
CA GLN A 321 13.73 17.02 6.61
C GLN A 321 12.98 18.35 6.57
N ILE A 322 12.12 18.55 7.57
CA ILE A 322 11.36 19.78 7.79
C ILE A 322 11.63 20.36 9.18
N ASN A 323 11.43 21.67 9.26
CA ASN A 323 11.22 22.39 10.50
C ASN A 323 9.74 22.74 10.63
N VAL A 324 9.15 22.49 11.80
CA VAL A 324 7.86 23.05 12.21
C VAL A 324 8.13 23.97 13.38
N ASP A 325 8.13 25.28 13.13
CA ASP A 325 8.71 26.28 14.05
C ASP A 325 10.14 25.88 14.47
N ASP A 326 10.36 25.63 15.77
CA ASP A 326 11.66 25.21 16.33
C ASP A 326 11.83 23.67 16.42
N TRP A 327 10.87 22.88 15.93
CA TRP A 327 10.92 21.42 15.92
C TRP A 327 11.56 20.92 14.62
N GLN A 328 12.48 19.96 14.73
CA GLN A 328 13.08 19.27 13.58
C GLN A 328 12.41 17.93 13.40
N ILE A 329 11.93 17.63 12.19
CA ILE A 329 11.23 16.38 11.88
C ILE A 329 11.80 15.79 10.59
N SER A 330 12.16 14.52 10.64
CA SER A 330 12.56 13.71 9.49
C SER A 330 11.41 12.80 9.10
N ILE A 331 10.89 12.98 7.90
CA ILE A 331 9.77 12.20 7.35
C ILE A 331 10.30 11.37 6.18
N TYR A 332 9.86 10.13 6.05
CA TYR A 332 10.20 9.30 4.90
C TYR A 332 9.22 9.53 3.75
N ASN A 333 9.77 9.89 2.59
CA ASN A 333 9.08 9.89 1.31
C ASN A 333 9.32 8.53 0.65
N ASP A 334 8.27 7.77 0.35
CA ASP A 334 8.34 6.53 -0.42
C ASP A 334 7.65 6.71 -1.78
N CYS A 335 8.46 6.83 -2.84
CA CYS A 335 7.99 6.97 -4.21
C CYS A 335 6.91 8.07 -4.38
N ASP A 336 7.22 9.27 -3.89
CA ASP A 336 6.32 10.44 -3.87
C ASP A 336 5.10 10.31 -2.93
N GLN A 337 5.13 9.38 -1.96
CA GLN A 337 4.09 9.25 -0.93
C GLN A 337 4.63 9.51 0.47
N LEU A 338 3.80 10.17 1.29
CA LEU A 338 4.07 10.34 2.71
C LEU A 338 3.92 9.00 3.44
N ASP A 339 5.03 8.42 3.89
CA ASP A 339 5.06 7.11 4.52
C ASP A 339 5.03 7.21 6.06
N TYR A 340 6.19 7.39 6.70
CA TYR A 340 6.31 7.42 8.17
C TYR A 340 7.21 8.56 8.67
N CYS A 341 7.11 8.90 9.95
CA CYS A 341 8.07 9.77 10.61
C CYS A 341 9.26 8.94 11.10
N GLU A 342 10.48 9.28 10.68
CA GLU A 342 11.71 8.61 11.11
C GLU A 342 12.18 9.14 12.47
N GLU A 343 12.18 10.47 12.62
CA GLU A 343 12.74 11.13 13.78
C GLU A 343 12.09 12.49 14.03
N CYS A 344 11.96 12.87 15.30
CA CYS A 344 11.59 14.22 15.70
C CYS A 344 12.45 14.70 16.89
N VAL A 345 12.93 15.94 16.83
CA VAL A 345 13.65 16.62 17.90
C VAL A 345 12.89 17.90 18.27
N SER A 346 12.54 18.01 19.55
CA SER A 346 11.87 19.20 20.09
C SER A 346 12.87 20.32 20.43
N PRO A 347 12.38 21.56 20.64
CA PRO A 347 13.24 22.71 20.95
C PRO A 347 14.02 22.57 22.27
N ASP A 348 13.51 21.77 23.21
CA ASP A 348 14.15 21.45 24.49
C ASP A 348 15.09 20.24 24.41
N GLY A 349 15.32 19.70 23.20
CA GLY A 349 16.26 18.61 22.93
C GLY A 349 15.74 17.21 23.24
N ARG A 350 14.44 17.05 23.53
CA ARG A 350 13.82 15.72 23.62
C ARG A 350 13.70 15.12 22.22
N ARG A 351 13.82 13.80 22.12
CA ARG A 351 13.84 13.07 20.84
C ARG A 351 12.76 12.01 20.81
N TRP A 352 12.15 11.85 19.65
CA TRP A 352 11.37 10.69 19.24
C TRP A 352 12.07 10.07 18.02
N SER A 353 12.19 8.76 17.97
CA SER A 353 12.80 8.03 16.85
C SER A 353 12.04 6.73 16.60
N PHE A 354 11.89 6.38 15.34
CA PHE A 354 11.14 5.20 14.90
C PHE A 354 11.74 3.88 15.44
N ASP A 355 13.08 3.78 15.50
CA ASP A 355 13.81 2.56 15.89
C ASP A 355 14.12 2.44 17.40
N ALA A 356 13.55 3.31 18.25
CA ALA A 356 13.88 3.38 19.67
C ALA A 356 13.40 2.19 20.54
N GLY A 357 13.02 1.06 19.94
CA GLY A 357 12.89 -0.22 20.65
C GLY A 357 12.05 -0.20 21.93
N ASP A 358 10.73 -0.26 21.76
CA ASP A 358 9.73 -0.70 22.74
C ASP A 358 9.16 0.33 23.75
N ARG A 359 7.89 0.76 23.52
CA ARG A 359 6.77 0.91 24.51
C ARG A 359 5.60 1.80 24.04
N PHE A 360 5.77 2.65 23.02
CA PHE A 360 4.72 3.53 22.47
C PHE A 360 4.85 3.80 20.95
N GLY A 361 5.52 2.90 20.22
CA GLY A 361 5.93 3.06 18.81
C GLY A 361 4.79 3.00 17.79
N THR A 362 3.78 3.84 17.95
CA THR A 362 2.88 4.19 16.84
C THR A 362 3.53 5.31 16.07
N ASP A 363 3.71 5.15 14.77
CA ASP A 363 4.18 6.22 13.91
C ASP A 363 3.28 7.48 14.04
N PRO A 364 3.84 8.68 14.30
CA PRO A 364 3.12 9.94 14.33
C PRO A 364 2.25 10.19 13.09
N ILE A 365 2.68 9.72 11.91
CA ILE A 365 1.93 9.85 10.66
C ILE A 365 0.69 8.94 10.69
N ALA A 366 0.82 7.70 11.20
CA ALA A 366 -0.31 6.78 11.41
C ALA A 366 -1.37 7.29 12.42
N LEU A 367 -1.08 8.32 13.22
CA LEU A 367 -2.04 8.96 14.13
C LEU A 367 -2.87 10.07 13.46
N LEU A 368 -2.57 10.41 12.20
CA LEU A 368 -3.31 11.41 11.43
C LEU A 368 -4.54 10.76 10.80
N SER A 369 -5.65 11.50 10.75
CA SER A 369 -6.79 11.11 9.90
C SER A 369 -6.41 11.14 8.42
N THR A 370 -7.17 10.47 7.56
CA THR A 370 -6.94 10.46 6.11
C THR A 370 -6.84 11.87 5.52
N TRP A 371 -7.67 12.80 5.99
CA TRP A 371 -7.64 14.20 5.54
C TRP A 371 -6.39 14.96 6.01
N GLU A 372 -5.96 14.74 7.27
CA GLU A 372 -4.75 15.33 7.82
C GLU A 372 -3.50 14.82 7.09
N HIS A 373 -3.43 13.51 6.83
CA HIS A 373 -2.35 12.87 6.07
C HIS A 373 -2.24 13.45 4.66
N GLN A 374 -3.32 13.45 3.88
CA GLN A 374 -3.33 14.01 2.51
C GLN A 374 -3.02 15.51 2.47
N THR A 375 -3.38 16.25 3.52
CA THR A 375 -3.08 17.68 3.61
C THR A 375 -1.61 17.91 3.95
N LEU A 376 -1.05 17.13 4.87
CA LEU A 376 0.38 17.17 5.18
C LEU A 376 1.21 16.85 3.94
N GLU A 377 0.89 15.77 3.23
CA GLU A 377 1.57 15.39 1.99
C GLU A 377 1.57 16.54 0.96
N ARG A 378 0.42 17.19 0.76
CA ARG A 378 0.31 18.35 -0.15
C ARG A 378 1.17 19.53 0.29
N LEU A 379 1.25 19.78 1.61
CA LEU A 379 2.09 20.85 2.14
C LEU A 379 3.57 20.52 1.97
N LEU A 380 3.97 19.27 2.19
CA LEU A 380 5.35 18.81 1.99
C LEU A 380 5.78 18.94 0.52
N LYS A 381 4.90 18.57 -0.42
CA LYS A 381 5.12 18.75 -1.87
C LYS A 381 5.24 20.21 -2.31
N ALA A 382 4.77 21.16 -1.50
CA ALA A 382 4.81 22.58 -1.82
C ALA A 382 6.07 23.31 -1.28
N LEU A 383 6.92 22.63 -0.49
CA LEU A 383 8.18 23.14 0.06
C LEU A 383 9.36 22.88 -0.89
#